data_AF-A0A0A9YZK9-F1
#
_entry.id   AF-A0A0A9YZK9-F1
#
_cell.length_a   1.000
_cell.length_b   1.000
_cell.length_c   1.000
_cell.angle_alpha   90.00
_cell.angle_beta   90.00
_cell.angle_gamma   90.00
#
_symmetry.space_group_name_H-M   'P 1'
#
loop_
_entity.id
_entity.type
_entity.pdbx_description
1 polymer ?
#
loop_
_entity_poly.entity_id
_entity_poly.type
_entity_poly.pdbx_seq_one_letter_code
_entity_poly.pdbx_strand_id
1 'polypeptide(L)'
;YIWKIKNFSELSTEVGYSVVSPVMFLKIKKHYATFRLLLYPNGYSKQHEGYVSLFLRSKSHVSGDNYSAGVRITILNQKNPPPFKLCRIFGRRYKMTCLRFASRSSVNQLLVKDTLAVQCKLSGLFGDIREKRL
;
A
#
# COMPACT_ATOMS: atom_id res chain seq x y z
N TYR A 1 7.38 -2.18 7.70
CA TYR A 1 7.99 -0.99 7.05
C TYR A 1 7.10 0.21 7.30
N ILE A 2 7.66 1.38 7.60
CA ILE A 2 6.92 2.63 7.76
C ILE A 2 7.53 3.66 6.82
N TRP A 3 6.69 4.24 5.98
CA TRP A 3 7.06 5.32 5.08
C TRP A 3 6.44 6.62 5.58
N LYS A 4 7.27 7.63 5.83
CA LYS A 4 6.84 8.97 6.21
C LYS A 4 6.94 9.89 5.00
N ILE A 5 5.83 10.54 4.67
CA ILE A 5 5.72 11.53 3.59
C ILE A 5 5.50 12.87 4.27
N LYS A 6 6.52 13.73 4.25
CA LYS A 6 6.44 15.09 4.79
C LYS A 6 5.70 15.99 3.81
N ASN A 7 5.18 17.10 4.33
CA ASN A 7 4.45 18.13 3.58
C ASN A 7 3.35 17.52 2.71
N PHE A 8 2.57 16.60 3.28
CA PHE A 8 1.59 15.84 2.51
C PHE A 8 0.51 16.77 1.93
N SER A 9 0.10 17.78 2.69
CA SER A 9 -0.90 18.75 2.25
C SER A 9 -0.48 19.49 0.98
N GLU A 10 0.82 19.76 0.81
CA GLU A 10 1.42 20.47 -0.32
C GLU A 10 1.59 19.60 -1.57
N LEU A 11 1.43 18.28 -1.48
CA LEU A 11 1.54 17.41 -2.64
C LEU A 11 0.47 17.75 -3.69
N SER A 12 0.85 17.64 -4.97
CA SER A 12 -0.06 17.94 -6.09
C SER A 12 -1.43 17.27 -5.96
N THR A 13 -2.46 18.01 -6.36
CA THR A 13 -3.84 17.52 -6.49
C THR A 13 -4.15 17.09 -7.93
N GLU A 14 -3.18 17.12 -8.84
CA GLU A 14 -3.35 16.57 -10.17
C GLU A 14 -3.63 15.05 -10.07
N VAL A 15 -4.71 14.62 -10.71
CA VAL A 15 -5.06 13.20 -10.78
C VAL A 15 -3.96 12.44 -11.51
N GLY A 16 -3.51 11.33 -10.94
CA GLY A 16 -2.42 10.53 -11.50
C GLY A 16 -1.02 10.94 -11.03
N TYR A 17 -0.86 12.12 -10.41
CA TYR A 17 0.37 12.46 -9.69
C TYR A 17 0.63 11.42 -8.59
N SER A 18 1.89 11.01 -8.42
CA SER A 18 2.25 10.08 -7.35
C SER A 18 3.61 10.34 -6.76
N VAL A 19 3.74 9.94 -5.50
CA VAL A 19 5.02 9.83 -4.80
C VAL A 19 5.36 8.35 -4.60
N VAL A 20 6.65 8.05 -4.55
CA VAL A 20 7.15 6.67 -4.48
C VAL A 20 8.00 6.49 -3.23
N SER A 21 7.77 5.41 -2.50
CA SER A 21 8.57 5.09 -1.32
C SER A 21 10.00 4.70 -1.68
N PRO A 22 10.94 4.79 -0.72
CA PRO A 22 12.17 4.00 -0.76
C PRO A 22 11.90 2.52 -1.01
N VAL A 23 12.90 1.81 -1.52
CA VAL A 23 12.81 0.35 -1.70
C VAL A 23 12.69 -0.31 -0.33
N MET A 24 11.75 -1.24 -0.21
CA MET A 24 11.61 -2.08 0.96
C MET A 24 11.92 -3.54 0.61
N PHE A 25 12.65 -4.21 1.48
CA PHE A 25 12.97 -5.62 1.33
C PHE A 25 12.02 -6.41 2.21
N LEU A 26 11.22 -7.29 1.59
CA LEU A 26 10.31 -8.17 2.32
C LEU A 26 10.71 -9.62 2.06
N LYS A 27 10.84 -10.37 3.16
CA LYS A 27 10.99 -11.82 3.11
C LYS A 27 9.61 -12.46 2.99
N ILE A 28 9.37 -13.18 1.90
CA ILE A 28 8.14 -13.93 1.63
C ILE A 28 8.51 -15.41 1.58
N LYS A 29 8.09 -16.18 2.60
CA LYS A 29 8.55 -17.57 2.81
C LYS A 29 10.09 -17.63 2.77
N LYS A 30 10.64 -18.32 1.75
CA LYS A 30 12.07 -18.55 1.54
C LYS A 30 12.72 -17.54 0.58
N HIS A 31 11.93 -16.64 -0.01
CA HIS A 31 12.41 -15.68 -1.01
C HIS A 31 12.44 -14.25 -0.45
N TYR A 32 13.38 -13.45 -0.95
CA TYR A 32 13.39 -12.01 -0.74
C TYR A 32 12.87 -11.34 -2.01
N ALA A 33 11.92 -10.42 -1.84
CA ALA A 33 11.44 -9.59 -2.91
C ALA A 33 11.56 -8.12 -2.52
N THR A 34 11.93 -7.31 -3.50
CA THR A 34 12.00 -5.86 -3.33
C THR A 34 10.69 -5.23 -3.75
N PHE A 35 10.19 -4.33 -2.92
CA PHE A 35 8.92 -3.65 -3.14
C PHE A 35 9.08 -2.14 -3.08
N ARG A 36 8.10 -1.44 -3.66
CA ARG A 36 7.85 -0.02 -3.42
C ARG A 36 6.37 0.24 -3.27
N LEU A 37 6.05 1.20 -2.42
CA LEU A 37 4.73 1.81 -2.37
C LEU A 37 4.67 2.99 -3.36
N LEU A 38 3.57 3.11 -4.08
CA LEU A 38 3.22 4.33 -4.80
C LEU A 38 1.96 4.87 -4.16
N LEU A 39 1.97 6.16 -3.84
CA LEU A 39 0.83 6.87 -3.29
C LEU A 39 0.40 7.94 -4.30
N TYR A 40 -0.88 7.91 -4.67
CA TYR A 40 -1.53 8.95 -5.47
C TYR A 40 -2.38 9.79 -4.53
N PRO A 41 -1.96 11.02 -4.19
CA PRO A 41 -2.59 11.77 -3.11
C PRO A 41 -3.95 12.33 -3.51
N ASN A 42 -4.27 12.46 -4.82
CA ASN A 42 -5.59 12.81 -5.34
C ASN A 42 -6.13 11.80 -6.38
N GLY A 43 -5.81 10.52 -6.20
CA GLY A 43 -6.37 9.45 -7.00
C GLY A 43 -5.52 9.05 -8.20
N TYR A 44 -5.58 7.77 -8.55
CA TYR A 44 -4.84 7.21 -9.69
C TYR A 44 -5.42 7.63 -11.06
N SER A 45 -6.74 7.79 -11.14
CA SER A 45 -7.45 8.19 -12.36
C SER A 45 -8.66 9.03 -12.00
N LYS A 46 -9.32 9.64 -13.00
CA LYS A 46 -10.44 10.57 -12.77
C LYS A 46 -11.57 9.97 -11.94
N GLN A 47 -11.85 8.68 -12.08
CA GLN A 47 -12.85 7.94 -11.28
C GLN A 47 -12.50 7.84 -9.78
N HIS A 48 -11.25 8.12 -9.42
CA HIS A 48 -10.71 8.04 -8.07
C HIS A 48 -10.28 9.40 -7.52
N GLU A 49 -10.61 10.49 -8.21
CA GLU A 49 -10.36 11.85 -7.77
C GLU A 49 -10.94 12.09 -6.37
N GLY A 50 -10.20 12.83 -5.52
CA GLY A 50 -10.56 13.06 -4.12
C GLY A 50 -10.20 11.92 -3.16
N TYR A 51 -9.71 10.77 -3.65
CA TYR A 51 -9.23 9.67 -2.81
C TYR A 51 -7.71 9.55 -2.83
N VAL A 52 -7.14 9.09 -1.72
CA VAL A 52 -5.77 8.58 -1.72
C VAL A 52 -5.79 7.15 -2.27
N SER A 53 -5.02 6.91 -3.33
CA SER A 53 -4.79 5.56 -3.87
C SER A 53 -3.41 5.05 -3.47
N LEU A 54 -3.30 3.75 -3.13
CA LEU A 54 -2.06 3.12 -2.70
C LEU A 54 -1.78 1.85 -3.48
N PHE A 55 -0.58 1.76 -4.01
CA PHE A 55 -0.12 0.63 -4.82
C PHE A 55 1.12 0.05 -4.15
N LEU A 56 1.23 -1.26 -4.15
CA LEU A 56 2.43 -1.97 -3.75
C LEU A 56 2.88 -2.79 -4.96
N ARG A 57 4.11 -2.55 -5.41
CA ARG A 57 4.68 -3.23 -6.58
C ARG A 57 5.99 -3.90 -6.21
N SER A 58 6.16 -5.15 -6.60
CA SER A 58 7.48 -5.78 -6.60
C SER A 58 8.31 -5.25 -7.77
N LYS A 59 9.60 -5.00 -7.54
CA LYS A 59 10.59 -4.77 -8.60
C LYS A 59 11.25 -6.07 -9.07
N SER A 60 11.27 -7.10 -8.21
CA SER A 60 11.91 -8.37 -8.50
C SER A 60 10.91 -9.32 -9.18
N HIS A 61 11.32 -9.94 -10.28
CA HIS A 61 10.72 -11.20 -10.72
C HIS A 61 11.12 -12.26 -9.71
N VAL A 62 10.15 -12.84 -9.00
CA VAL A 62 10.38 -14.09 -8.27
C VAL A 62 10.04 -15.20 -9.25
N SER A 63 11.07 -15.84 -9.79
CA SER A 63 10.93 -17.11 -10.49
C SER A 63 10.66 -18.19 -9.44
N GLY A 64 9.70 -19.07 -9.72
CA GLY A 64 9.29 -20.14 -8.81
C GLY A 64 8.02 -19.80 -8.02
N ASP A 65 7.00 -20.63 -8.23
CA ASP A 65 5.71 -20.75 -7.56
C ASP A 65 4.77 -19.52 -7.47
N ASN A 66 3.47 -19.81 -7.57
CA ASN A 66 2.39 -18.85 -7.34
C ASN A 66 2.19 -18.64 -5.83
N TYR A 67 3.03 -17.82 -5.22
CA TYR A 67 2.84 -17.46 -3.81
C TYR A 67 1.78 -16.37 -3.66
N SER A 68 0.99 -16.45 -2.58
CA SER A 68 0.15 -15.35 -2.11
C SER A 68 0.59 -14.92 -0.72
N ALA A 69 0.56 -13.61 -0.48
CA ALA A 69 0.86 -13.02 0.81
C ALA A 69 -0.21 -11.98 1.15
N GLY A 70 -0.65 -11.97 2.41
CA GLY A 70 -1.45 -10.87 2.92
C GLY A 70 -0.53 -9.68 3.23
N VAL A 71 -0.98 -8.48 2.89
CA VAL A 71 -0.35 -7.24 3.33
C VAL A 71 -1.39 -6.35 3.97
N ARG A 72 -1.08 -5.91 5.18
CA ARG A 72 -1.83 -4.88 5.88
C ARG A 72 -1.16 -3.55 5.65
N ILE A 73 -1.93 -2.60 5.15
CA ILE A 73 -1.53 -1.20 5.02
C ILE A 73 -2.35 -0.37 6.01
N THR A 74 -1.65 0.44 6.81
CA THR A 74 -2.24 1.24 7.88
C THR A 74 -1.75 2.67 7.77
N ILE A 75 -2.64 3.64 7.88
CA ILE A 75 -2.25 5.04 8.10
C ILE A 75 -2.09 5.21 9.59
N LEU A 76 -0.85 5.44 10.04
CA LEU A 76 -0.55 5.69 11.44
C LEU A 76 -0.92 7.13 11.77
N ASN A 77 -1.68 7.30 12.82
CA ASN A 77 -2.08 8.59 13.37
C ASN A 77 -2.20 8.47 14.90
N GLN A 78 -2.69 9.52 15.55
CA GLN A 78 -2.98 9.50 16.99
C GLN A 78 -4.38 8.94 17.33
N LYS A 79 -5.22 8.61 16.34
CA LYS A 79 -6.55 8.02 16.58
C LYS A 79 -6.40 6.54 16.89
N ASN A 80 -7.11 6.05 17.91
CA ASN A 80 -7.13 4.64 18.28
C ASN A 80 -8.53 4.04 18.07
N PRO A 81 -8.66 2.94 17.29
CA PRO A 81 -7.64 2.32 16.47
C PRO A 81 -7.36 3.13 15.17
N PRO A 82 -6.14 3.06 14.61
CA PRO A 82 -5.83 3.73 13.35
C PRO A 82 -6.55 3.06 12.17
N PRO A 83 -6.94 3.83 11.13
CA PRO A 83 -7.56 3.26 9.94
C PRO A 83 -6.58 2.39 9.16
N PHE A 84 -7.05 1.22 8.73
CA PHE A 84 -6.25 0.27 7.96
C PHE A 84 -7.07 -0.41 6.87
N LYS A 85 -6.37 -0.95 5.86
CA LYS A 85 -6.93 -1.81 4.82
C LYS A 85 -6.07 -3.07 4.68
N LEU A 86 -6.73 -4.22 4.73
CA LEU A 86 -6.09 -5.51 4.45
C LEU A 86 -6.21 -5.81 2.96
N CYS A 87 -5.10 -6.12 2.32
CA CYS A 87 -5.05 -6.44 0.90
C CYS A 87 -4.30 -7.76 0.68
N ARG A 88 -4.72 -8.54 -0.31
CA ARG A 88 -3.99 -9.74 -0.74
C ARG A 88 -3.12 -9.43 -1.95
N ILE A 89 -1.92 -10.00 -1.95
CA ILE A 89 -0.97 -9.90 -3.06
C ILE A 89 -0.77 -11.28 -3.65
N PHE A 90 -0.86 -11.39 -4.97
CA PHE A 90 -0.79 -12.66 -5.69
C PHE A 90 0.39 -12.69 -6.68
N GLY A 91 1.07 -13.84 -6.71
CA GLY A 91 1.76 -14.40 -7.89
C GLY A 91 2.86 -13.56 -8.54
N ARG A 92 3.27 -14.01 -9.74
CA ARG A 92 4.54 -13.73 -10.48
C ARG A 92 5.04 -12.26 -10.59
N ARG A 93 4.32 -11.26 -10.07
CA ARG A 93 4.71 -9.83 -10.05
C ARG A 93 4.39 -9.09 -8.74
N TYR A 94 3.87 -9.78 -7.72
CA TYR A 94 3.40 -9.27 -6.42
C TYR A 94 2.90 -7.82 -6.48
N LYS A 95 1.78 -7.62 -7.16
CA LYS A 95 1.14 -6.32 -7.31
C LYS A 95 -0.12 -6.25 -6.46
N MET A 96 -0.30 -5.12 -5.80
CA MET A 96 -1.53 -4.78 -5.08
C MET A 96 -1.90 -3.34 -5.38
N THR A 97 -3.20 -3.10 -5.50
CA THR A 97 -3.78 -1.79 -5.78
C THR A 97 -4.96 -1.55 -4.87
N CYS A 98 -4.96 -0.42 -4.19
CA CYS A 98 -6.09 0.09 -3.43
C CYS A 98 -6.45 1.46 -3.97
N LEU A 99 -7.40 1.51 -4.89
CA LEU A 99 -7.76 2.72 -5.65
C LEU A 99 -8.48 3.77 -4.78
N ARG A 100 -9.26 3.33 -3.80
CA ARG A 100 -9.92 4.17 -2.79
C ARG A 100 -9.51 3.69 -1.40
N PHE A 101 -8.35 4.14 -0.92
CA PHE A 101 -7.89 3.79 0.43
C PHE A 101 -8.70 4.58 1.47
N ALA A 102 -8.70 5.90 1.36
CA ALA A 102 -9.50 6.84 2.14
C ALA A 102 -9.67 8.14 1.32
N SER A 103 -10.66 8.96 1.65
CA SER A 103 -10.74 10.29 1.03
C SER A 103 -9.53 11.13 1.44
N ARG A 104 -9.03 11.99 0.53
CA ARG A 104 -7.91 12.89 0.83
C ARG A 104 -8.24 13.81 2.02
N SER A 105 -9.48 14.28 2.09
CA SER A 105 -9.99 15.06 3.23
C SER A 105 -9.85 14.31 4.55
N SER A 106 -10.23 13.03 4.59
CA SER A 106 -10.08 12.20 5.79
C SER A 106 -8.61 12.01 6.15
N VAL A 107 -7.74 11.76 5.16
CA VAL A 107 -6.29 11.60 5.37
C VAL A 107 -5.65 12.86 5.93
N ASN A 108 -6.03 14.05 5.45
CA ASN A 108 -5.53 15.32 5.95
C ASN A 108 -5.80 15.51 7.46
N GLN A 109 -6.92 14.99 7.97
CA GLN A 109 -7.24 15.03 9.40
C GLN A 109 -6.39 14.06 10.25
N LEU A 110 -5.59 13.20 9.62
CA LEU A 110 -4.75 12.20 10.30
C LEU A 110 -3.28 12.58 10.35
N LEU A 111 -2.90 13.68 9.70
CA LEU A 111 -1.51 14.11 9.59
C LEU A 111 -1.00 14.61 10.93
N VAL A 112 0.26 14.31 11.24
CA VAL A 112 0.95 14.86 12.41
C VAL A 112 2.09 15.73 11.89
N LYS A 113 2.06 17.04 12.19
CA LYS A 113 3.02 18.02 11.63
C LYS A 113 3.14 17.89 10.10
N ASP A 114 1.97 17.89 9.44
CA ASP A 114 1.79 17.69 7.99
C ASP A 114 2.52 16.45 7.41
N THR A 115 2.74 15.43 8.24
CA THR A 115 3.40 14.20 7.84
C THR A 115 2.40 13.04 7.82
N LEU A 116 2.30 12.38 6.67
CA LEU A 116 1.56 11.13 6.53
C LEU A 116 2.49 9.95 6.80
N ALA A 117 2.13 9.09 7.76
CA ALA A 117 2.85 7.87 8.06
C ALA A 117 2.08 6.64 7.55
N VAL A 118 2.60 5.96 6.53
CA VAL A 118 2.03 4.73 5.98
C VAL A 118 2.83 3.53 6.46
N GLN A 119 2.20 2.67 7.27
CA GLN A 119 2.76 1.38 7.64
C GLN A 119 2.34 0.30 6.65
N CYS A 120 3.30 -0.48 6.20
CA CYS A 120 3.09 -1.70 5.43
C CYS A 120 3.69 -2.88 6.19
N LYS A 121 2.84 -3.86 6.51
CA LYS A 121 3.22 -5.08 7.24
C LYS A 121 2.71 -6.29 6.50
N LEU A 122 3.55 -7.33 6.37
CA LEU A 122 3.07 -8.65 5.99
C LEU A 122 2.12 -9.13 7.09
N SER A 123 0.83 -9.23 6.79
CA SER A 123 -0.07 -10.07 7.58
C SER A 123 0.20 -11.49 7.10
N GLY A 124 0.42 -12.45 7.99
CA GLY A 124 0.94 -13.79 7.66
C GLY A 124 0.41 -14.44 6.37
N LEU A 125 1.18 -15.39 5.85
CA LEU A 125 0.79 -16.16 4.67
C LEU A 125 -0.58 -16.76 4.92
N PHE A 126 -1.59 -16.38 4.13
CA PHE A 126 -2.75 -17.22 3.99
C PHE A 126 -2.22 -18.48 3.31
N GLY A 127 -1.96 -19.50 4.13
CA GLY A 127 -1.48 -20.80 3.68
C GLY A 127 -2.34 -21.26 2.51
N ASP A 128 -1.67 -21.84 1.51
CA ASP A 128 -2.21 -22.50 0.32
C ASP A 128 -3.74 -22.56 0.28
N ILE A 129 -4.37 -21.47 -0.17
CA ILE A 129 -5.74 -21.57 -0.68
C ILE A 129 -5.59 -22.25 -2.03
N ARG A 130 -5.44 -23.58 -2.01
CA ARG A 130 -6.05 -24.39 -3.06
C ARG A 130 -7.48 -23.89 -3.15
N GLU A 131 -7.86 -23.36 -4.30
CA GLU A 131 -9.26 -23.10 -4.62
C GLU A 131 -10.06 -24.36 -4.29
N LYS A 132 -10.66 -24.44 -3.10
CA LYS A 132 -11.88 -25.21 -2.95
C LYS A 132 -12.97 -24.29 -3.46
N ARG A 133 -13.21 -24.41 -4.78
CA ARG A 133 -14.52 -24.08 -5.35
C ARG A 133 -15.52 -24.97 -4.60
N LEU A 134 -16.42 -24.33 -3.86
CA LEU A 134 -17.72 -24.90 -3.54
C LEU A 134 -18.61 -24.70 -4.77
#